data_AF-A0A1X7GC68-F1
#
_entry.id   AF-A0A1X7GC68-F1
#
_cell.length_a   1.000
_cell.length_b   1.000
_cell.length_c   1.000
_cell.angle_alpha   90.00
_cell.angle_beta   90.00
_cell.angle_gamma   90.00
#
_symmetry.space_group_name_H-M   'P 1'
#
loop_
_entity.id
_entity.type
_entity.pdbx_description
1 polymer ?
#
loop_
_entity_poly.entity_id
_entity_poly.type
_entity_poly.pdbx_seq_one_letter_code
_entity_poly.pdbx_strand_id
1 'polypeptide(L)' 'MSERRARHTEALADDIGGLARHAPEFDPAQYVDEQALQALDDALVKWPLLARLMGLAGDER' A
#
# COMPACT_ATOMS: atom_id res chain seq x y z
N MET A 1 -33.26 4.25 -0.34
CA MET A 1 -32.07 4.84 0.32
C MET A 1 -31.42 3.75 1.16
N SER A 2 -30.15 3.40 1.01
CA SER A 2 -29.15 3.86 0.05
C SER A 2 -27.98 2.89 0.11
N GLU A 3 -27.43 2.63 -1.08
CA GLU A 3 -26.24 1.86 -1.42
C GLU A 3 -24.93 2.45 -0.85
N ARG A 4 -24.98 3.06 0.35
CA ARG A 4 -23.84 3.74 0.99
C ARG A 4 -23.02 2.84 1.90
N ARG A 5 -23.58 1.74 2.40
CA ARG A 5 -22.88 0.85 3.34
C ARG A 5 -21.95 -0.18 2.66
N ALA A 6 -22.20 -0.51 1.40
CA ALA A 6 -21.35 -1.45 0.65
C ALA A 6 -20.08 -0.81 0.07
N ARG A 7 -20.01 0.53 -0.01
CA ARG A 7 -18.82 1.25 -0.52
C ARG A 7 -17.78 1.57 0.55
N HIS A 8 -18.03 1.19 1.80
CA HIS A 8 -17.22 1.63 2.94
C HIS A 8 -16.20 0.58 3.40
N THR A 9 -16.32 -0.68 2.98
CA THR A 9 -15.46 -1.78 3.48
C THR A 9 -14.29 -2.14 2.57
N GLU A 10 -14.15 -1.50 1.42
CA GLU A 10 -13.10 -1.81 0.44
C GLU A 10 -11.90 -0.84 0.50
N ALA A 11 -11.97 0.20 1.33
CA ALA A 11 -10.96 1.27 1.42
C ALA A 11 -10.47 1.52 2.86
N LEU A 12 -10.25 0.46 3.66
CA LEU A 12 -9.91 0.59 5.09
C LEU A 12 -8.62 -0.11 5.51
N ALA A 13 -7.72 -0.35 4.57
CA ALA A 13 -6.29 -0.40 4.88
C ALA A 13 -5.68 0.87 4.27
N ASP A 14 -5.47 1.88 5.11
CA ASP A 14 -4.85 3.18 4.80
C ASP A 14 -5.38 3.94 3.56
N ASP A 15 -6.57 4.56 3.69
CA ASP A 15 -7.02 5.59 2.74
C ASP A 15 -6.29 6.93 2.96
N ILE A 16 -4.99 6.93 2.65
CA ILE A 16 -4.10 8.10 2.71
C ILE A 16 -4.61 9.22 1.80
N GLY A 17 -5.25 8.86 0.67
CA GLY A 17 -5.89 9.82 -0.22
C GLY A 17 -7.11 10.50 0.41
N GLY A 18 -7.92 9.75 1.16
CA GLY A 18 -9.00 10.27 1.99
C GLY A 18 -8.47 11.17 3.10
N LEU A 19 -7.39 10.78 3.77
CA LEU A 19 -6.75 11.58 4.80
C LEU A 19 -6.28 12.94 4.27
N ALA A 20 -5.58 12.97 3.13
CA ALA A 20 -5.11 14.20 2.50
C ALA A 20 -6.25 15.17 2.12
N ARG A 21 -7.45 14.66 1.83
CA ARG A 21 -8.64 15.50 1.56
C ARG A 21 -9.19 16.18 2.82
N HIS A 22 -8.94 15.62 3.99
CA HIS A 22 -9.44 16.10 5.28
C HIS A 22 -8.38 16.79 6.14
N ALA A 23 -7.10 16.59 5.85
CA ALA A 23 -5.95 17.20 6.51
C ALA A 23 -5.03 17.87 5.47
N PRO A 24 -5.22 19.18 5.18
CA PRO A 24 -4.45 19.89 4.16
C PRO A 24 -2.95 20.01 4.47
N GLU A 25 -2.56 19.87 5.73
CA GLU A 25 -1.15 19.90 6.17
C GLU A 25 -0.43 18.57 5.91
N PHE A 26 -1.19 17.51 5.63
CA PHE A 26 -0.65 16.19 5.35
C PHE A 26 -0.32 16.06 3.87
N ASP A 27 0.97 15.84 3.56
CA ASP A 27 1.42 15.55 2.20
C ASP A 27 1.47 14.03 1.97
N PRO A 28 0.53 13.45 1.21
CA PRO A 28 0.51 12.02 0.93
C PRO A 28 1.73 11.58 0.10
N ALA A 29 2.38 12.49 -0.64
CA ALA A 29 3.58 12.15 -1.40
C ALA A 29 4.81 11.89 -0.51
N GLN A 30 4.77 12.35 0.75
CA GLN A 30 5.83 12.13 1.74
C GLN A 30 5.48 11.03 2.74
N TYR A 31 4.30 10.42 2.62
CA TYR A 31 3.88 9.34 3.50
C TYR A 31 4.64 8.05 3.16
N VAL A 32 5.23 7.45 4.18
CA VAL A 32 5.92 6.17 4.10
C VAL A 32 5.20 5.20 5.03
N ASP A 33 4.71 4.10 4.46
CA ASP A 33 4.13 3.00 5.22
C ASP A 33 5.20 1.94 5.49
N GLU A 34 5.79 2.00 6.70
CA GLU A 34 6.79 1.04 7.16
C GLU A 34 6.24 -0.39 7.22
N GLN A 35 4.94 -0.56 7.48
CA GLN A 35 4.31 -1.87 7.53
C GLN A 35 4.18 -2.47 6.13
N ALA A 36 3.80 -1.66 5.13
CA ALA A 36 3.79 -2.10 3.74
C ALA A 36 5.19 -2.46 3.24
N LEU A 37 6.22 -1.69 3.62
CA LEU A 37 7.62 -2.02 3.31
C LEU A 37 8.04 -3.36 3.92
N GLN A 38 7.78 -3.58 5.20
CA GLN A 38 8.11 -4.85 5.85
C GLN A 38 7.35 -6.04 5.25
N ALA A 39 6.06 -5.85 4.92
CA ALA A 39 5.26 -6.88 4.28
C ALA A 39 5.79 -7.24 2.88
N LEU A 40 6.31 -6.25 2.13
CA LEU A 40 6.99 -6.49 0.87
C LEU A 40 8.27 -7.31 1.09
N ASP A 41 9.14 -6.91 2.02
CA ASP A 41 10.38 -7.64 2.33
C ASP A 41 10.10 -9.11 2.71
N ASP A 42 9.13 -9.34 3.58
CA ASP A 42 8.70 -10.69 3.98
C ASP A 42 8.19 -11.50 2.78
N ALA A 43 7.44 -10.86 1.88
CA ALA A 43 6.92 -11.50 0.67
C ALA A 43 8.04 -11.84 -0.33
N LEU A 44 9.05 -10.99 -0.47
CA LEU A 44 10.22 -11.25 -1.31
C LEU A 44 11.00 -12.49 -0.82
N VAL A 45 11.14 -12.63 0.50
CA VAL A 45 11.78 -13.81 1.12
C VAL A 45 10.93 -15.07 0.93
N LYS A 46 9.62 -14.96 1.14
CA LYS A 46 8.69 -16.10 1.06
C LYS A 46 8.46 -16.60 -0.36
N TRP A 47 8.47 -15.69 -1.34
CA TRP A 47 8.10 -15.99 -2.73
C TRP A 47 9.17 -15.51 -3.74
N PRO A 48 10.41 -16.01 -3.65
CA PRO A 48 11.53 -15.48 -4.41
C PRO A 48 11.37 -15.62 -5.94
N LEU A 49 10.67 -16.66 -6.42
CA LEU A 49 10.38 -16.81 -7.84
C LEU A 49 9.42 -15.72 -8.36
N LEU A 50 8.35 -15.43 -7.61
CA LEU A 50 7.40 -14.38 -7.98
C LEU A 50 8.06 -13.00 -7.94
N ALA A 51 8.90 -12.74 -6.94
CA ALA A 51 9.69 -11.52 -6.85
C ALA A 51 10.54 -11.28 -8.10
N ARG A 52 11.23 -12.32 -8.61
CA ARG A 52 12.04 -12.25 -9.85
C ARG A 52 11.19 -12.00 -11.08
N LEU A 53 10.06 -12.70 -11.22
CA LEU A 53 9.14 -12.52 -12.36
C LEU A 53 8.52 -11.12 -12.40
N MET A 54 8.31 -10.51 -11.22
CA MET A 54 7.82 -9.14 -11.10
C MET A 54 8.93 -8.08 -11.17
N GLY A 55 10.21 -8.47 -11.31
CA GLY A 55 11.34 -7.54 -11.31
C GLY A 55 11.56 -6.82 -9.98
N LEU A 56 11.05 -7.39 -8.88
CA LEU A 56 11.17 -6.83 -7.52
C LEU A 56 12.38 -7.38 -6.76
N ALA A 57 12.90 -8.55 -7.17
CA ALA A 57 14.20 -9.00 -6.72
C ALA A 57 15.26 -8.17 -7.46
N GLY A 58 16.02 -7.35 -6.72
CA GLY A 58 17.10 -6.55 -7.29
C GLY A 58 17.98 -7.41 -8.19
N ASP A 59 17.97 -7.12 -9.49
CA ASP A 59 18.97 -7.66 -10.39
C ASP A 59 20.28 -7.04 -9.94
N GLU A 60 21.17 -7.85 -9.34
CA GLU A 60 22.53 -7.47 -9.00
C GLU A 60 23.21 -6.98 -10.28
N ARG A 61 23.18 -5.67 -10.53
CA ARG A 61 24.02 -5.03 -11.55
C ARG A 61 25.46 -4.94 -11.07
#